data_AF-A0A7K8MU56-F1
#
_entry.id   AF-A0A7K8MU56-F1
#
_cell.length_a   1.000
_cell.length_b   1.000
_cell.length_c   1.000
_cell.angle_alpha   90.00
_cell.angle_beta   90.00
_cell.angle_gamma   90.00
#
_symmetry.space_group_name_H-M   'P 1'
#
loop_
_entity.id
_entity.type
_entity.pdbx_description
1 polymer ?
#
loop_
_entity_poly.entity_id
_entity_poly.type
_entity_poly.pdbx_seq_one_letter_code
_entity_poly.pdbx_strand_id
1 'polypeptide(L)'
;REWYGYHFPELIKIVPENSMYCRVAKFIGNRRELSEESLEGLEEIVMDSAKAQAILEASRSSMGMDISPLDLINIESFSRRVISLSEYRKGLQEYLRSKMSQVAPSLSALIGEVVGARLISHAGSLTNLAKYPASTVQILGAEKALFRALKTRGNTPKYGLIFHSTFIGRAAAKNKGRISRYLANKCTIASRIDCFSEVPTSVFGDKLREQVEERLAFYETGEPPRKNLEVMKEAVVE
;
A
#
# COMPACT_ATOMS: atom_id res chain seq x y z
N ARG A 1 12.28 -18.85 -5.15
CA ARG A 1 11.31 -19.68 -4.41
C ARG A 1 11.13 -21.03 -5.05
N GLU A 2 10.67 -21.10 -6.30
CA GLU A 2 10.54 -22.40 -6.98
C GLU A 2 11.90 -23.07 -7.19
N TRP A 3 12.89 -22.35 -7.72
CA TRP A 3 14.23 -22.91 -7.98
C TRP A 3 14.92 -23.39 -6.70
N TYR A 4 14.94 -22.56 -5.66
CA TYR A 4 15.51 -22.94 -4.37
C TYR A 4 14.62 -23.91 -3.57
N GLY A 5 13.33 -23.98 -3.88
CA GLY A 5 12.38 -24.90 -3.25
C GLY A 5 12.60 -26.36 -3.64
N TYR A 6 13.22 -26.63 -4.80
CA TYR A 6 13.70 -27.99 -5.13
C TYR A 6 14.83 -28.45 -4.20
N HIS A 7 15.67 -27.50 -3.76
CA HIS A 7 16.78 -27.76 -2.85
C HIS A 7 16.37 -27.76 -1.38
N PHE A 8 15.51 -26.81 -0.98
CA PHE A 8 15.02 -26.66 0.39
C PHE A 8 13.53 -26.29 0.41
N PRO A 9 12.63 -27.28 0.25
CA PRO A 9 11.18 -27.04 0.12
C PRO A 9 10.54 -26.52 1.42
N GLU A 10 11.06 -26.91 2.58
CA GLU A 10 10.51 -26.55 3.88
C GLU A 10 10.65 -25.04 4.17
N LEU A 11 11.66 -24.37 3.60
CA LEU A 11 11.92 -22.95 3.81
C LEU A 11 10.76 -22.06 3.38
N ILE A 12 9.98 -22.47 2.38
CA ILE A 12 8.82 -21.70 1.89
C ILE A 12 7.72 -21.62 2.96
N LYS A 13 7.57 -22.67 3.78
CA LYS A 13 6.58 -22.70 4.86
C LYS A 13 7.01 -21.85 6.04
N ILE A 14 8.30 -21.83 6.36
CA ILE A 14 8.85 -21.09 7.51
C ILE A 14 8.93 -19.59 7.22
N VAL A 15 9.35 -19.21 6.00
CA VAL A 15 9.55 -17.80 5.61
C VAL A 15 8.57 -17.41 4.49
N PRO A 16 7.36 -16.92 4.83
CA PRO A 16 6.34 -16.55 3.86
C PRO A 16 6.61 -15.23 3.14
N GLU A 17 7.50 -14.37 3.66
CA GLU A 17 7.86 -13.10 2.99
C GLU A 17 8.94 -13.30 1.91
N ASN A 18 8.72 -12.73 0.72
CA ASN A 18 9.60 -12.95 -0.44
C ASN A 18 10.97 -12.29 -0.26
N SER A 19 11.00 -11.09 0.32
CA SER A 19 12.23 -10.31 0.51
C SER A 19 13.17 -11.03 1.50
N MET A 20 12.62 -11.46 2.64
CA MET A 20 13.31 -12.24 3.66
C MET A 20 13.75 -13.59 3.12
N TYR A 21 12.89 -14.30 2.37
CA TYR A 21 13.24 -15.59 1.77
C TYR A 21 14.49 -15.48 0.88
N CYS A 22 14.59 -14.44 0.05
CA CYS A 22 15.78 -14.22 -0.78
C CYS A 22 17.03 -13.89 0.03
N ARG A 23 16.90 -13.17 1.15
CA ARG A 23 18.03 -12.88 2.07
C ARG A 23 18.53 -14.16 2.75
N VAL A 24 17.60 -14.98 3.24
CA VAL A 24 17.90 -16.26 3.87
C VAL A 24 18.49 -17.24 2.86
N ALA A 25 17.92 -17.39 1.68
CA ALA A 25 18.46 -18.28 0.63
C ALA A 25 19.88 -17.87 0.20
N LYS A 26 20.16 -16.56 0.13
CA LYS A 26 21.51 -16.04 -0.14
C LYS A 26 22.49 -16.38 0.99
N PHE A 27 22.06 -16.28 2.25
CA PHE A 27 22.91 -16.52 3.41
C PHE A 27 23.19 -18.03 3.60
N ILE A 28 22.18 -18.88 3.40
CA ILE A 28 22.31 -20.33 3.55
C ILE A 28 23.18 -20.93 2.44
N GLY A 29 22.97 -20.52 1.19
CA GLY A 29 23.64 -21.14 0.04
C GLY A 29 23.28 -22.63 -0.07
N ASN A 30 24.20 -23.50 0.34
CA ASN A 30 23.99 -24.96 0.32
C ASN A 30 23.51 -25.45 1.69
N ARG A 31 22.41 -26.21 1.71
CA ARG A 31 21.84 -26.76 2.96
C ARG A 31 22.82 -27.57 3.81
N ARG A 32 23.83 -28.18 3.19
CA ARG A 32 24.80 -29.07 3.87
C ARG A 32 25.86 -28.31 4.66
N GLU A 33 26.08 -27.04 4.32
CA GLU A 33 27.07 -26.18 4.96
C GLU A 33 26.48 -25.42 6.16
N LEU A 34 25.19 -25.66 6.45
CA LEU A 34 24.48 -25.00 7.53
C LEU A 34 24.87 -25.58 8.90
N SER A 35 25.54 -24.77 9.72
CA SER A 35 26.02 -25.12 11.07
C SER A 35 25.39 -24.23 12.14
N GLU A 36 25.57 -24.58 13.42
CA GLU A 36 25.10 -23.77 14.56
C GLU A 36 25.77 -22.38 14.63
N GLU A 37 26.92 -22.19 13.99
CA GLU A 37 27.57 -20.88 13.85
C GLU A 37 26.83 -19.95 12.89
N SER A 38 26.06 -20.51 11.94
CA SER A 38 25.23 -19.73 11.01
C SER A 38 23.92 -19.26 11.65
N LEU A 39 23.63 -19.70 12.88
CA LEU A 39 22.39 -19.41 13.59
C LEU A 39 22.32 -17.92 13.98
N GLU A 40 23.44 -17.32 14.41
CA GLU A 40 23.52 -15.89 14.73
C GLU A 40 23.18 -15.00 13.51
N GLY A 41 23.72 -15.33 12.33
CA GLY A 41 23.43 -14.57 11.11
C GLY A 41 22.01 -14.78 10.57
N LEU A 42 21.42 -15.96 10.81
CA LEU A 42 20.00 -16.21 10.50
C LEU A 42 19.07 -15.46 11.44
N GLU A 43 19.42 -15.35 12.73
CA GLU A 43 18.68 -14.57 13.70
C GLU A 43 18.68 -13.09 13.36
N GLU A 44 19.81 -12.54 12.90
CA GLU A 44 19.89 -11.14 12.45
C GLU A 44 18.97 -10.87 11.25
N ILE A 45 18.88 -11.81 10.30
CA ILE A 45 18.07 -11.65 9.09
C ILE A 45 16.57 -11.84 9.35
N VAL A 46 16.22 -12.85 10.14
CA VAL A 46 14.83 -13.26 10.38
C VAL A 46 14.21 -12.52 11.57
N MET A 47 15.04 -11.90 12.42
CA MET A 47 14.66 -11.17 13.64
C MET A 47 13.83 -12.00 14.62
N ASP A 48 13.93 -13.33 14.53
CA ASP A 48 13.09 -14.28 15.26
C ASP A 48 13.88 -15.57 15.49
N SER A 49 14.32 -15.78 16.73
CA SER A 49 15.14 -16.93 17.15
C SER A 49 14.42 -18.27 16.94
N ALA A 50 13.10 -18.31 17.15
CA ALA A 50 12.32 -19.52 16.94
C ALA A 50 12.29 -19.93 15.47
N LYS A 51 12.25 -18.98 14.54
CA LYS A 51 12.33 -19.27 13.10
C LYS A 51 13.74 -19.68 12.67
N ALA A 52 14.78 -19.07 13.22
CA ALA A 52 16.15 -19.45 12.92
C ALA A 52 16.43 -20.91 13.34
N GLN A 53 16.00 -21.29 14.54
CA GLN A 53 16.07 -22.68 15.01
C GLN A 53 15.24 -23.63 14.14
N ALA A 54 14.00 -23.25 13.79
CA ALA A 54 13.16 -24.05 12.91
C ALA A 54 13.77 -24.24 11.51
N ILE A 55 14.50 -23.26 10.96
CA ILE A 55 15.23 -23.38 9.69
C ILE A 55 16.37 -24.41 9.83
N LEU A 56 17.10 -24.38 10.93
CA LEU A 56 18.21 -25.31 11.18
C LEU A 56 17.70 -26.74 11.38
N GLU A 57 16.64 -26.94 12.16
CA GLU A 57 15.98 -28.24 12.30
C GLU A 57 15.44 -28.73 10.96
N ALA A 58 14.76 -27.85 10.20
CA ALA A 58 14.23 -28.18 8.89
C ALA A 58 15.34 -28.54 7.89
N SER A 59 16.53 -27.94 7.99
CA SER A 59 17.67 -28.30 7.14
C SER A 59 18.16 -29.73 7.41
N ARG A 60 18.18 -30.15 8.68
CA ARG A 60 18.56 -31.52 9.10
C ARG A 60 17.53 -32.55 8.66
N SER A 61 16.25 -32.19 8.67
CA SER A 61 15.15 -33.08 8.24
C SER A 61 14.75 -32.94 6.77
N SER A 62 15.46 -32.12 5.97
CA SER A 62 15.01 -31.77 4.62
C SER A 62 15.19 -32.93 3.64
N MET A 63 14.13 -33.24 2.89
CA MET A 63 14.15 -34.21 1.79
C MET A 63 14.39 -33.57 0.42
N GLY A 64 14.90 -32.34 0.37
CA GLY A 64 15.23 -31.66 -0.89
C GLY A 64 16.32 -32.38 -1.71
N MET A 65 16.42 -32.02 -2.99
CA MET A 65 17.46 -32.54 -3.88
C MET A 65 18.76 -31.74 -3.73
N ASP A 66 19.90 -32.39 -3.99
CA ASP A 66 21.17 -31.67 -4.06
C ASP A 66 21.23 -30.84 -5.35
N ILE A 67 21.69 -29.60 -5.21
CA ILE A 67 21.74 -28.65 -6.32
C ILE A 67 23.16 -28.53 -6.88
N SER A 68 23.28 -28.31 -8.18
CA SER A 68 24.56 -28.06 -8.82
C SER A 68 25.15 -26.72 -8.34
N PRO A 69 26.47 -26.60 -8.16
CA PRO A 69 27.12 -25.33 -7.83
C PRO A 69 26.81 -24.21 -8.84
N LEU A 70 26.65 -24.54 -10.12
CA LEU A 70 26.31 -23.57 -11.17
C LEU A 70 24.91 -22.97 -10.94
N ASP A 71 23.94 -23.81 -10.57
CA ASP A 71 22.57 -23.37 -10.30
C ASP A 71 22.51 -22.56 -9.01
N LEU A 72 23.33 -22.91 -8.02
CA LEU A 72 23.44 -22.17 -6.77
C LEU A 72 23.95 -20.73 -7.00
N ILE A 73 24.98 -20.56 -7.84
CA ILE A 73 25.49 -19.23 -8.24
C ILE A 73 24.39 -18.42 -8.94
N ASN A 74 23.62 -19.04 -9.83
CA ASN A 74 22.52 -18.37 -10.53
C ASN A 74 21.40 -17.95 -9.55
N ILE A 75 21.04 -18.82 -8.61
CA ILE A 75 20.05 -18.51 -7.57
C ILE A 75 20.54 -17.40 -6.65
N GLU A 76 21.83 -17.38 -6.29
CA GLU A 76 22.41 -16.33 -5.46
C GLU A 76 22.37 -14.98 -6.19
N SER A 77 22.81 -14.94 -7.44
CA SER A 77 22.78 -13.74 -8.30
C SER A 77 21.35 -13.21 -8.46
N PHE A 78 20.39 -14.10 -8.71
CA PHE A 78 18.97 -13.75 -8.79
C PHE A 78 18.45 -13.21 -7.46
N SER A 79 18.77 -13.85 -6.34
CA SER A 79 18.38 -13.43 -5.00
C SER A 79 18.93 -12.05 -4.66
N ARG A 80 20.20 -11.78 -4.99
CA ARG A 80 20.82 -10.44 -4.87
C ARG A 80 20.06 -9.40 -5.67
N ARG A 81 19.67 -9.72 -6.90
CA ARG A 81 18.89 -8.79 -7.74
C ARG A 81 17.52 -8.50 -7.12
N VAL A 82 16.82 -9.51 -6.63
CA VAL A 82 15.52 -9.33 -5.96
C VAL A 82 15.64 -8.47 -4.70
N ILE A 83 16.67 -8.68 -3.88
CA ILE A 83 16.95 -7.86 -2.70
C ILE A 83 17.17 -6.40 -3.11
N SER A 84 18.02 -6.15 -4.11
CA SER A 84 18.29 -4.79 -4.61
C SER A 84 17.02 -4.10 -5.13
N LEU A 85 16.13 -4.82 -5.81
CA LEU A 85 14.85 -4.28 -6.28
C LEU A 85 13.88 -3.99 -5.12
N SER A 86 13.88 -4.83 -4.08
CA SER A 86 13.09 -4.60 -2.88
C SER A 86 13.56 -3.36 -2.11
N GLU A 87 14.87 -3.16 -2.00
CA GLU A 87 15.46 -1.97 -1.35
C GLU A 87 15.20 -0.71 -2.18
N TYR A 88 15.39 -0.80 -3.50
CA TYR A 88 15.05 0.29 -4.41
C TYR A 88 13.56 0.67 -4.33
N ARG A 89 12.67 -0.32 -4.23
CA ARG A 89 11.23 -0.07 -4.01
C ARG A 89 10.96 0.67 -2.70
N LYS A 90 11.65 0.34 -1.60
CA LYS A 90 11.53 1.07 -0.32
C LYS A 90 11.99 2.52 -0.48
N GLY A 91 13.13 2.74 -1.12
CA GLY A 91 13.62 4.09 -1.43
C GLY A 91 12.65 4.90 -2.29
N LEU A 92 12.04 4.29 -3.30
CA LEU A 92 11.00 4.94 -4.12
C LEU A 92 9.74 5.28 -3.32
N GLN A 93 9.34 4.45 -2.36
CA GLN A 93 8.19 4.72 -1.50
C GLN A 93 8.45 5.92 -0.58
N GLU A 94 9.64 6.02 -0.02
CA GLU A 94 10.05 7.17 0.79
C GLU A 94 10.19 8.45 -0.04
N TYR A 95 10.76 8.34 -1.24
CA TYR A 95 10.80 9.44 -2.21
C TYR A 95 9.40 9.92 -2.58
N LEU A 96 8.48 9.00 -2.86
CA LEU A 96 7.07 9.33 -3.14
C LEU A 96 6.42 10.06 -1.97
N ARG A 97 6.69 9.62 -0.73
CA ARG A 97 6.16 10.27 0.48
C ARG A 97 6.67 11.70 0.62
N SER A 98 7.98 11.90 0.46
CA SER A 98 8.59 13.24 0.50
C SER A 98 8.01 14.16 -0.58
N LYS A 99 7.89 13.66 -1.82
CA LYS A 99 7.34 14.44 -2.93
C LYS A 99 5.86 14.74 -2.78
N MET A 100 5.07 13.80 -2.29
CA MET A 100 3.65 14.04 -2.06
C MET A 100 3.43 15.07 -0.96
N SER A 101 4.22 15.03 0.11
CA SER A 101 4.16 16.05 1.17
C SER A 101 4.51 17.46 0.68
N GLN A 102 5.35 17.57 -0.35
CA GLN A 102 5.71 18.86 -0.97
C GLN A 102 4.65 19.36 -1.95
N VAL A 103 4.04 18.46 -2.72
CA VAL A 103 3.16 18.82 -3.85
C VAL A 103 1.68 18.85 -3.45
N ALA A 104 1.22 17.90 -2.64
CA ALA A 104 -0.18 17.73 -2.26
C ALA A 104 -0.33 17.19 -0.82
N PRO A 105 0.04 18.00 0.20
CA PRO A 105 -0.04 17.60 1.59
C PRO A 105 -1.47 17.36 2.07
N SER A 106 -2.47 18.13 1.62
CA SER A 106 -3.86 17.96 2.07
C SER A 106 -4.46 16.65 1.56
N LEU A 107 -4.22 16.33 0.28
CA LEU A 107 -4.67 15.09 -0.34
C LEU A 107 -3.97 13.87 0.29
N SER A 108 -2.70 14.02 0.61
CA SER A 108 -1.89 13.01 1.30
C SER A 108 -2.43 12.70 2.70
N ALA A 109 -2.71 13.74 3.51
CA ALA A 109 -3.27 13.58 4.84
C ALA A 109 -4.65 12.89 4.82
N LEU A 110 -5.46 13.20 3.80
CA LEU A 110 -6.82 12.67 3.66
C LEU A 110 -6.87 11.19 3.26
N ILE A 111 -6.15 10.75 2.23
CA ILE A 111 -6.31 9.39 1.64
C ILE A 111 -5.04 8.54 1.73
N GLY A 112 -3.91 9.15 2.09
CA GLY A 112 -2.58 8.54 2.05
C GLY A 112 -1.85 8.80 0.73
N GLU A 113 -0.52 8.71 0.79
CA GLU A 113 0.39 9.12 -0.29
C GLU A 113 0.20 8.27 -1.55
N VAL A 114 0.06 6.95 -1.39
CA VAL A 114 0.02 5.99 -2.51
C VAL A 114 -1.28 6.12 -3.31
N VAL A 115 -2.41 6.29 -2.62
CA VAL A 115 -3.72 6.43 -3.28
C VAL A 115 -3.82 7.82 -3.91
N GLY A 116 -3.35 8.87 -3.22
CA GLY A 116 -3.26 10.22 -3.78
C GLY A 116 -2.41 10.28 -5.04
N ALA A 117 -1.22 9.68 -5.03
CA ALA A 117 -0.35 9.58 -6.20
C ALA A 117 -1.04 8.89 -7.38
N ARG A 118 -1.77 7.80 -7.10
CA ARG A 118 -2.48 7.06 -8.15
C ARG A 118 -3.62 7.87 -8.76
N LEU A 119 -4.34 8.66 -7.96
CA LEU A 119 -5.38 9.57 -8.45
C LEU A 119 -4.79 10.65 -9.37
N ILE A 120 -3.69 11.29 -8.95
CA ILE A 120 -3.00 12.31 -9.76
C ILE A 120 -2.48 11.69 -11.06
N SER A 121 -1.83 10.53 -10.98
CA SER A 121 -1.30 9.83 -12.15
C SER A 121 -2.38 9.46 -13.16
N HIS A 122 -3.54 9.00 -12.70
CA HIS A 122 -4.64 8.64 -13.59
C HIS A 122 -5.35 9.86 -14.19
N ALA A 123 -5.39 10.98 -13.46
CA ALA A 123 -5.85 12.27 -13.99
C ALA A 123 -4.83 12.96 -14.93
N GLY A 124 -3.59 12.47 -14.95
CA GLY A 124 -2.46 13.01 -15.71
C GLY A 124 -1.74 14.18 -15.04
N SER A 125 -2.45 15.04 -14.31
CA SER A 125 -1.87 16.14 -13.54
C SER A 125 -2.73 16.52 -12.33
N LEU A 126 -2.13 17.20 -11.36
CA LEU A 126 -2.86 17.76 -10.20
C LEU A 126 -3.89 18.81 -10.65
N THR A 127 -3.55 19.62 -11.66
CA THR A 127 -4.45 20.63 -12.24
C THR A 127 -5.68 20.01 -12.90
N ASN A 128 -5.53 18.87 -13.59
CA ASN A 128 -6.66 18.15 -14.16
C ASN A 128 -7.52 17.52 -13.07
N LEU A 129 -6.88 16.94 -12.04
CA LEU A 129 -7.60 16.38 -10.90
C LEU A 129 -8.43 17.44 -10.16
N ALA A 130 -7.92 18.66 -10.00
CA ALA A 130 -8.63 19.78 -9.37
C ALA A 130 -9.85 20.23 -10.20
N LYS A 131 -9.76 20.14 -11.54
CA LYS A 131 -10.86 20.48 -12.47
C LYS A 131 -11.95 19.41 -12.49
N TYR A 132 -11.63 18.15 -12.21
CA TYR A 132 -12.63 17.09 -12.22
C TYR A 132 -13.71 17.31 -11.15
N PRO A 133 -14.99 16.99 -11.47
CA PRO A 133 -16.03 16.98 -10.47
C PRO A 133 -15.89 15.74 -9.57
N ALA A 134 -16.44 15.83 -8.37
CA ALA A 134 -16.36 14.75 -7.39
C ALA A 134 -17.00 13.43 -7.87
N SER A 135 -18.02 13.50 -8.73
CA SER A 135 -18.63 12.32 -9.34
C SER A 135 -17.64 11.55 -10.23
N THR A 136 -16.78 12.25 -10.98
CA THR A 136 -15.72 11.63 -11.80
C THR A 136 -14.62 11.07 -10.90
N VAL A 137 -14.20 11.82 -9.87
CA VAL A 137 -13.21 11.38 -8.88
C VAL A 137 -13.65 10.09 -8.16
N GLN A 138 -14.95 9.94 -7.88
CA GLN A 138 -15.52 8.73 -7.26
C GLN A 138 -15.29 7.45 -8.09
N ILE A 139 -15.40 7.55 -9.41
CA ILE A 139 -15.34 6.41 -10.34
C ILE A 139 -14.00 6.30 -11.07
N LEU A 140 -13.05 7.19 -10.77
CA LEU A 140 -11.75 7.27 -11.43
C LEU A 140 -11.05 5.90 -11.37
N GLY A 141 -10.66 5.34 -12.51
CA GLY A 141 -10.11 3.97 -12.65
C GLY A 141 -11.14 2.84 -12.80
N ALA A 142 -12.44 3.08 -12.63
CA ALA A 142 -13.52 2.14 -12.91
C ALA A 142 -14.28 2.44 -14.22
N GLU A 143 -13.69 3.26 -15.09
CA GLU A 143 -14.32 3.77 -16.32
C GLU A 143 -14.77 2.65 -17.26
N LYS A 144 -13.93 1.63 -17.48
CA LYS A 144 -14.29 0.46 -18.32
C LYS A 144 -15.55 -0.24 -17.82
N ALA A 145 -15.68 -0.39 -16.49
CA ALA A 145 -16.84 -1.01 -15.87
C ALA A 145 -18.08 -0.11 -15.99
N LEU A 146 -17.90 1.20 -15.88
CA LEU A 146 -18.99 2.17 -16.08
C LEU A 146 -19.51 2.14 -17.52
N PHE A 147 -18.63 2.21 -18.52
CA PHE A 147 -19.04 2.18 -19.93
C PHE A 147 -19.72 0.87 -20.31
N ARG A 148 -19.25 -0.26 -19.76
CA ARG A 148 -19.92 -1.55 -19.92
C ARG A 148 -21.32 -1.54 -19.32
N ALA A 149 -21.48 -1.04 -18.09
CA ALA A 149 -22.77 -0.95 -17.43
C ALA A 149 -23.76 -0.04 -18.18
N LEU A 150 -23.29 1.09 -18.71
CA LEU A 150 -24.10 1.98 -19.55
C LEU A 150 -24.58 1.28 -20.83
N LYS A 151 -23.70 0.52 -21.49
CA LYS A 151 -24.03 -0.22 -22.72
C LYS A 151 -25.05 -1.34 -22.46
N THR A 152 -24.93 -2.05 -21.34
CA THR A 152 -25.81 -3.17 -20.99
C THR A 152 -27.00 -2.76 -20.12
N ARG A 153 -27.19 -1.46 -19.85
CA ARG A 153 -28.15 -0.91 -18.86
C ARG A 153 -28.09 -1.64 -17.51
N GLY A 154 -26.88 -2.02 -17.09
CA GLY A 154 -26.62 -2.71 -15.83
C GLY A 154 -26.28 -1.75 -14.68
N ASN A 155 -25.94 -2.32 -13.53
CA ASN A 155 -25.53 -1.55 -12.35
C ASN A 155 -24.18 -0.84 -12.58
N THR A 156 -24.15 0.47 -12.33
CA THR A 156 -22.93 1.27 -12.42
C THR A 156 -22.01 1.06 -11.22
N PRO A 157 -20.68 1.11 -11.43
CA PRO A 157 -19.72 1.01 -10.32
C PRO A 157 -19.85 2.21 -9.38
N LYS A 158 -19.73 1.96 -8.07
CA LYS A 158 -19.89 2.99 -7.02
C LYS A 158 -18.55 3.54 -6.50
N TYR A 159 -17.42 2.97 -6.92
CA TYR A 159 -16.08 3.33 -6.48
C TYR A 159 -15.06 2.91 -7.54
N GLY A 160 -13.97 3.67 -7.64
CA GLY A 160 -12.79 3.36 -8.44
C GLY A 160 -11.55 3.20 -7.57
N LEU A 161 -10.49 3.95 -7.87
CA LEU A 161 -9.22 3.90 -7.14
C LEU A 161 -9.34 4.23 -5.65
N ILE A 162 -10.33 5.05 -5.27
CA ILE A 162 -10.60 5.45 -3.89
C ILE A 162 -11.00 4.25 -3.02
N PHE A 163 -11.45 3.13 -3.61
CA PHE A 163 -11.80 1.91 -2.88
C PHE A 163 -10.66 1.37 -2.01
N HIS A 164 -9.39 1.63 -2.39
CA HIS A 164 -8.22 1.22 -1.63
C HIS A 164 -7.93 2.09 -0.40
N SER A 165 -8.75 3.12 -0.14
CA SER A 165 -8.65 3.90 1.09
C SER A 165 -9.11 3.08 2.31
N THR A 166 -8.45 3.30 3.44
CA THR A 166 -8.76 2.63 4.71
C THR A 166 -10.19 2.89 5.18
N PHE A 167 -10.73 4.10 4.93
CA PHE A 167 -12.09 4.49 5.29
C PHE A 167 -13.16 3.61 4.64
N ILE A 168 -13.00 3.28 3.35
CA ILE A 168 -13.97 2.43 2.62
C ILE A 168 -13.84 0.98 3.05
N GLY A 169 -12.63 0.53 3.40
CA GLY A 169 -12.38 -0.80 3.96
C GLY A 169 -13.14 -1.02 5.27
N ARG A 170 -13.15 -0.03 6.17
CA ARG A 170 -13.83 -0.06 7.47
C ARG A 170 -15.36 0.04 7.38
N ALA A 171 -15.89 0.74 6.38
CA ALA A 171 -17.33 0.96 6.27
C ALA A 171 -18.12 -0.32 5.96
N ALA A 172 -19.32 -0.46 6.56
CA ALA A 172 -20.26 -1.54 6.26
C ALA A 172 -20.67 -1.56 4.77
N ALA A 173 -20.88 -2.75 4.20
CA ALA A 173 -21.13 -2.95 2.76
C ALA A 173 -22.26 -2.08 2.19
N LYS A 174 -23.33 -1.85 2.96
CA LYS A 174 -24.46 -0.99 2.58
C LYS A 174 -24.05 0.49 2.46
N ASN A 175 -23.11 0.93 3.29
CA ASN A 175 -22.69 2.34 3.41
C ASN A 175 -21.46 2.66 2.55
N LYS A 176 -20.74 1.66 2.02
CA LYS A 176 -19.55 1.85 1.16
C LYS A 176 -19.77 2.82 -0.01
N GLY A 177 -20.93 2.77 -0.67
CA GLY A 177 -21.23 3.70 -1.76
C GLY A 177 -21.47 5.14 -1.29
N ARG A 178 -22.05 5.33 -0.10
CA ARG A 178 -22.33 6.65 0.48
C ARG A 178 -21.05 7.31 0.98
N ILE A 179 -20.20 6.56 1.68
CA ILE A 179 -18.90 7.06 2.16
C ILE A 179 -17.95 7.32 0.99
N SER A 180 -17.96 6.49 -0.07
CA SER A 180 -17.16 6.72 -1.29
C SER A 180 -17.49 8.08 -1.93
N ARG A 181 -18.77 8.41 -2.05
CA ARG A 181 -19.20 9.72 -2.56
C ARG A 181 -18.76 10.88 -1.65
N TYR A 182 -18.92 10.71 -0.33
CA TYR A 182 -18.52 11.72 0.64
C TYR A 182 -17.00 11.97 0.59
N LEU A 183 -16.22 10.89 0.58
CA LEU A 183 -14.78 10.95 0.46
C LEU A 183 -14.37 11.62 -0.86
N ALA A 184 -14.95 11.24 -2.00
CA ALA A 184 -14.65 11.88 -3.29
C ALA A 184 -14.90 13.40 -3.29
N ASN A 185 -15.97 13.87 -2.62
CA ASN A 185 -16.22 15.30 -2.43
C ASN A 185 -15.09 15.97 -1.65
N LYS A 186 -14.65 15.38 -0.53
CA LYS A 186 -13.54 15.92 0.27
C LYS A 186 -12.21 15.88 -0.46
N CYS A 187 -11.96 14.81 -1.21
CA CYS A 187 -10.76 14.67 -2.05
C CYS A 187 -10.69 15.76 -3.12
N THR A 188 -11.83 16.11 -3.72
CA THR A 188 -11.91 17.17 -4.74
C THR A 188 -11.68 18.55 -4.14
N ILE A 189 -12.10 18.77 -2.89
CA ILE A 189 -11.81 20.02 -2.17
C ILE A 189 -10.31 20.08 -1.84
N ALA A 190 -9.77 19.01 -1.25
CA ALA A 190 -8.34 18.92 -0.91
C ALA A 190 -7.44 19.10 -2.15
N SER A 191 -7.77 18.46 -3.27
CA SER A 191 -6.99 18.59 -4.51
C SER A 191 -7.01 20.00 -5.09
N ARG A 192 -8.11 20.75 -4.91
CA ARG A 192 -8.20 22.16 -5.32
C ARG A 192 -7.38 23.05 -4.40
N ILE A 193 -7.44 22.83 -3.10
CA ILE A 193 -6.62 23.57 -2.12
C ILE A 193 -5.14 23.35 -2.45
N ASP A 194 -4.70 22.11 -2.60
CA ASP A 194 -3.30 21.78 -2.91
C ASP A 194 -2.85 22.34 -4.28
N CYS A 195 -3.75 22.43 -5.27
CA CYS A 195 -3.40 22.91 -6.60
C CYS A 195 -3.33 24.45 -6.71
N PHE A 196 -4.18 25.16 -5.98
CA PHE A 196 -4.33 26.62 -6.11
C PHE A 196 -3.79 27.41 -4.92
N SER A 197 -3.36 26.75 -3.84
CA SER A 197 -2.66 27.42 -2.75
C SER A 197 -1.20 27.70 -3.12
N GLU A 198 -0.72 28.91 -2.81
CA GLU A 198 0.69 29.26 -2.98
C GLU A 198 1.58 28.55 -1.97
N VAL A 199 1.07 28.34 -0.75
CA VAL A 199 1.72 27.57 0.31
C VAL A 199 0.83 26.39 0.66
N PRO A 200 1.19 25.16 0.27
CA PRO A 200 0.39 24.00 0.57
C PRO A 200 0.61 23.57 2.04
N THR A 201 -0.46 23.53 2.84
CA THR A 201 -0.44 23.14 4.26
C THR A 201 -1.20 21.83 4.48
N SER A 202 -0.82 21.04 5.48
CA SER A 202 -1.52 19.78 5.80
C SER A 202 -2.80 19.97 6.63
N VAL A 203 -2.92 21.11 7.32
CA VAL A 203 -4.00 21.43 8.28
C VAL A 203 -5.38 21.18 7.67
N PHE A 204 -5.62 21.65 6.44
CA PHE A 204 -6.88 21.42 5.75
C PHE A 204 -7.16 19.93 5.50
N GLY A 205 -6.13 19.15 5.15
CA GLY A 205 -6.23 17.71 4.95
C GLY A 205 -6.56 16.96 6.23
N ASP A 206 -5.93 17.34 7.35
CA ASP A 206 -6.14 16.72 8.66
C ASP A 206 -7.58 16.97 9.16
N LYS A 207 -8.06 18.21 9.09
CA LYS A 207 -9.44 18.56 9.44
C LYS A 207 -10.47 17.88 8.52
N LEU A 208 -10.17 17.76 7.22
CA LEU A 208 -11.01 17.03 6.28
C LEU A 208 -11.06 15.53 6.60
N ARG A 209 -9.95 14.97 7.09
CA ARG A 209 -9.86 13.58 7.52
C ARG A 209 -10.73 13.34 8.76
N GLU A 210 -10.63 14.21 9.77
CA GLU A 210 -11.48 14.15 10.97
C GLU A 210 -12.98 14.13 10.60
N GLN A 211 -13.40 14.96 9.65
CA GLN A 211 -14.79 14.95 9.18
C GLN A 211 -15.21 13.64 8.51
N VAL A 212 -14.31 12.98 7.78
CA VAL A 212 -14.59 11.66 7.19
C VAL A 212 -14.70 10.60 8.29
N GLU A 213 -13.89 10.70 9.34
CA GLU A 213 -13.96 9.83 10.52
C GLU A 213 -15.25 10.04 11.32
N GLU A 214 -15.64 11.29 11.59
CA GLU A 214 -16.94 11.63 12.19
C GLU A 214 -18.10 11.11 11.34
N ARG A 215 -18.00 11.21 10.01
CA ARG A 215 -19.03 10.69 9.11
C ARG A 215 -19.11 9.17 9.14
N LEU A 216 -17.99 8.49 9.34
CA LEU A 216 -17.96 7.04 9.52
C LEU A 216 -18.62 6.65 10.85
N ALA A 217 -18.29 7.35 11.93
CA ALA A 217 -18.89 7.16 13.25
C ALA A 217 -20.40 7.41 13.21
N PHE A 218 -20.88 8.45 12.51
CA PHE A 218 -22.31 8.69 12.31
C PHE A 218 -23.07 7.47 11.76
N TYR A 219 -22.44 6.68 10.88
CA TYR A 219 -23.08 5.48 10.34
C TYR A 219 -23.13 4.31 11.33
N GLU A 220 -22.37 4.37 12.42
CA GLU A 220 -22.32 3.39 13.49
C GLU A 220 -23.14 3.83 14.72
N THR A 221 -22.98 5.08 15.16
CA THR A 221 -23.56 5.64 16.40
C THR A 221 -24.77 6.54 16.18
N GLY A 222 -24.91 7.14 14.98
CA GLY A 222 -25.98 8.09 14.67
C GLY A 222 -25.72 9.54 15.05
N GLU A 223 -24.53 9.87 15.59
CA GLU A 223 -24.16 11.24 15.97
C GLU A 223 -23.86 12.14 14.77
N PRO A 224 -24.52 13.30 14.61
CA PRO A 224 -24.37 14.13 13.42
C PRO A 224 -22.95 14.71 13.33
N PRO A 225 -22.28 14.60 12.16
CA PRO A 225 -20.94 15.15 11.98
C PRO A 225 -20.98 16.68 11.94
N ARG A 226 -19.84 17.32 12.26
CA ARG A 226 -19.72 18.78 12.24
C ARG A 226 -19.95 19.37 10.85
N LYS A 227 -20.42 20.63 10.81
CA LYS A 227 -20.64 21.32 9.54
C LYS A 227 -19.31 21.68 8.90
N ASN A 228 -19.26 21.58 7.58
CA ASN A 228 -18.03 21.89 6.84
C ASN A 228 -17.55 23.33 7.06
N LEU A 229 -18.48 24.26 7.27
CA LEU A 229 -18.17 25.69 7.41
C LEU A 229 -17.47 26.01 8.74
N GLU A 230 -17.76 25.26 9.80
CA GLU A 230 -17.14 25.43 11.11
C GLU A 230 -15.70 24.90 11.09
N VAL A 231 -15.54 23.67 10.60
CA VAL A 231 -14.22 23.02 10.48
C VAL A 231 -13.28 23.79 9.54
N MET A 232 -13.80 24.36 8.45
CA MET A 232 -12.99 25.18 7.54
C MET A 232 -12.60 26.52 8.16
N LYS A 233 -13.39 27.07 9.09
CA LYS A 233 -13.00 28.27 9.84
C LYS A 233 -11.89 27.94 10.84
N GLU A 234 -12.01 26.82 11.55
CA GLU A 234 -10.95 26.33 12.45
C GLU A 234 -9.64 26.10 11.69
N ALA A 235 -9.71 25.49 10.50
CA ALA A 235 -8.55 25.24 9.65
C ALA A 235 -7.86 26.50 9.07
N VAL A 236 -8.56 27.65 9.05
CA VAL A 236 -7.98 28.93 8.58
C VAL A 236 -7.33 29.69 9.74
N VAL A 237 -7.78 29.44 10.98
CA VAL A 237 -7.22 30.06 12.18
C VAL A 237 -5.91 29.38 12.60
N GLU A 238 -5.82 28.06 12.37
CA GLU A 238 -4.66 27.21 12.62
C GLU A 238 -3.65 27.24 11.46
#